data_AF-A0AA44C9A3-F1
#
_entry.id   AF-A0AA44C9A3-F1
#
_cell.length_a   1.000
_cell.length_b   1.000
_cell.length_c   1.000
_cell.angle_alpha   90.00
_cell.angle_beta   90.00
_cell.angle_gamma   90.00
#
_symmetry.space_group_name_H-M   'P 1'
#
loop_
_entity.id
_entity.type
_entity.pdbx_description
1 polymer ?
#
loop_
_entity_poly.entity_id
_entity_poly.type
_entity_poly.pdbx_seq_one_letter_code
_entity_poly.pdbx_strand_id
1 'polypeptide(L)' 'MATVNPWKKFIGLLPGGVRAVGTVTAVDIASGTSTVELRNGVSIAARGTGVAIGGKAFVVDGQLAGPAPELPQYDIEV' A
#
# COMPACT_ATOMS: atom_id res chain seq x y z
N MET A 1 -20.09 -32.00 -11.02
CA MET A 1 -20.60 -31.35 -9.80
C MET A 1 -19.72 -30.13 -9.53
N ALA A 2 -20.28 -28.92 -9.68
CA ALA A 2 -19.51 -27.69 -9.52
C ALA A 2 -19.46 -27.30 -8.03
N THR A 3 -18.38 -27.65 -7.34
CA THR A 3 -18.13 -27.25 -5.95
C THR A 3 -17.58 -25.83 -5.89
N VAL A 4 -18.22 -24.89 -6.58
CA VAL A 4 -17.81 -23.49 -6.55
C VAL A 4 -18.48 -22.84 -5.34
N ASN A 5 -17.69 -22.51 -4.32
CA ASN A 5 -18.17 -21.79 -3.15
C ASN A 5 -18.56 -20.34 -3.53
N PRO A 6 -19.86 -20.01 -3.66
CA PRO A 6 -20.30 -18.71 -4.17
C PRO A 6 -19.96 -17.58 -3.18
N TRP A 7 -19.96 -17.89 -1.88
CA TRP A 7 -19.60 -16.96 -0.82
C TRP A 7 -18.13 -16.49 -0.95
N LYS A 8 -17.22 -17.42 -1.23
CA LYS A 8 -15.80 -17.07 -1.42
C LYS A 8 -15.56 -16.22 -2.68
N LYS A 9 -16.35 -16.44 -3.73
CA LYS A 9 -16.34 -15.57 -4.93
C LYS A 9 -16.88 -14.17 -4.61
N PHE A 10 -17.98 -14.08 -3.86
CA PHE A 10 -18.58 -12.80 -3.48
C PHE A 10 -17.65 -11.94 -2.60
N ILE A 11 -17.04 -12.52 -1.57
CA ILE A 11 -16.09 -11.79 -0.71
C ILE A 11 -14.87 -11.31 -1.50
N GLY A 12 -14.41 -12.06 -2.50
CA GLY A 12 -13.33 -11.64 -3.39
C GLY A 12 -13.69 -10.48 -4.35
N LEU A 13 -14.97 -10.14 -4.51
CA LEU A 13 -15.42 -8.98 -5.28
C LEU A 13 -15.46 -7.70 -4.46
N LEU A 14 -15.48 -7.81 -3.13
CA LEU A 14 -15.37 -6.64 -2.27
C LEU A 14 -13.94 -6.07 -2.42
N PRO A 15 -13.78 -4.74 -2.47
CA PRO A 15 -12.46 -4.11 -2.49
C PRO A 15 -11.62 -4.68 -1.34
N GLY A 16 -10.62 -5.48 -1.69
CA GLY A 16 -9.74 -6.13 -0.74
C GLY A 16 -8.85 -5.07 -0.09
N GLY A 17 -9.10 -4.84 1.19
CA GLY A 17 -8.22 -4.08 2.05
C GLY A 17 -8.23 -2.57 1.84
N VAL A 18 -7.76 -1.87 2.87
CA VAL A 18 -7.51 -0.43 2.79
C VAL A 18 -6.24 -0.25 1.95
N ARG A 19 -6.40 0.24 0.72
CA ARG A 19 -5.28 0.64 -0.14
C ARG A 19 -4.93 2.08 0.12
N ALA A 20 -3.75 2.32 0.67
CA ALA A 20 -3.24 3.64 0.94
C ALA A 20 -1.97 3.92 0.14
N VAL A 21 -1.67 5.20 -0.06
CA VAL A 21 -0.41 5.66 -0.63
C VAL A 21 0.36 6.37 0.47
N GLY A 22 1.64 6.05 0.58
CA GLY A 22 2.55 6.71 1.50
C GLY A 22 3.99 6.71 1.01
N THR A 23 4.82 7.48 1.67
CA THR A 23 6.25 7.63 1.38
C THR A 23 7.05 6.73 2.32
N VAL A 24 8.00 5.96 1.79
CA VAL A 24 8.87 5.12 2.62
C VAL A 24 9.88 6.00 3.36
N THR A 25 9.86 5.98 4.68
CA THR A 25 10.78 6.77 5.52
C THR A 25 11.95 5.94 6.05
N ALA A 26 11.76 4.64 6.24
CA ALA A 26 12.82 3.73 6.63
C ALA A 26 12.56 2.33 6.05
N VAL A 27 13.63 1.58 5.78
CA VAL A 27 13.57 0.18 5.33
C VAL A 27 14.45 -0.65 6.25
N ASP A 28 13.85 -1.64 6.91
CA ASP A 28 14.55 -2.62 7.73
C ASP A 28 14.62 -3.95 6.98
N ILE A 29 15.82 -4.23 6.45
CA ILE A 29 16.11 -5.44 5.66
C ILE A 29 16.19 -6.68 6.55
N ALA A 30 16.51 -6.52 7.85
CA ALA A 30 16.65 -7.65 8.78
C ALA A 30 15.29 -8.17 9.23
N SER A 31 14.31 -7.28 9.47
CA SER A 31 12.93 -7.67 9.79
C SER A 31 12.04 -7.85 8.56
N GLY A 32 12.49 -7.40 7.38
CA GLY A 32 11.71 -7.44 6.14
C GLY A 32 10.53 -6.46 6.14
N THR A 33 10.62 -5.37 6.90
CA THR A 33 9.58 -4.36 7.03
C THR A 33 10.07 -2.98 6.60
N SER A 34 9.15 -2.12 6.17
CA SER A 34 9.42 -0.73 5.82
C SER A 34 8.48 0.18 6.60
N THR A 35 9.00 1.29 7.12
CA THR A 35 8.19 2.35 7.71
C THR A 35 7.69 3.25 6.59
N VAL A 36 6.38 3.45 6.53
CA VAL A 36 5.71 4.26 5.52
C VAL A 36 4.93 5.37 6.20
N GLU A 37 5.18 6.61 5.79
CA GLU A 37 4.38 7.76 6.18
C GLU A 37 3.21 7.93 5.21
N LEU A 38 1.99 7.81 5.73
CA LEU A 38 0.75 7.99 4.99
C LEU A 38 0.47 9.47 4.73
N ARG A 39 -0.42 9.77 3.78
CA ARG A 39 -0.80 11.15 3.42
C ARG A 39 -1.35 11.98 4.59
N ASN A 40 -1.85 11.34 5.65
CA ASN A 40 -2.36 11.98 6.85
C ASN A 40 -1.27 12.25 7.92
N GLY A 41 0.01 12.00 7.60
CA GLY A 41 1.14 12.14 8.54
C GLY A 41 1.30 10.96 9.50
N VAL A 42 0.46 9.93 9.42
CA VAL A 42 0.59 8.74 10.26
C VAL A 42 1.65 7.81 9.68
N SER A 43 2.63 7.44 10.50
CA SER A 43 3.64 6.44 10.14
C SER A 43 3.15 5.03 10.51
N ILE A 44 3.23 4.10 9.56
CA ILE A 44 2.88 2.70 9.75
C ILE A 44 4.06 1.79 9.39
N ALA A 45 4.19 0.66 10.09
CA ALA A 45 5.09 -0.40 9.68
C ALA A 45 4.38 -1.31 8.68
N ALA A 46 4.89 -1.34 7.44
CA ALA A 46 4.38 -2.17 6.37
C ALA A 46 5.35 -3.32 6.05
N ARG A 47 4.83 -4.49 5.74
CA ARG A 47 5.64 -5.66 5.35
C ARG A 47 6.17 -5.50 3.93
N GLY A 48 7.44 -5.82 3.70
CA GLY A 48 8.10 -5.74 2.40
C GLY A 48 9.10 -4.59 2.30
N THR A 49 10.14 -4.78 1.47
CA THR A 49 11.30 -3.88 1.31
C THR A 49 11.51 -3.47 -0.16
N GLY A 50 10.51 -3.69 -1.01
CA GLY A 50 10.60 -3.51 -2.46
C GLY A 50 10.60 -2.07 -2.97
N VAL A 51 10.52 -1.08 -2.08
CA VAL A 51 10.55 0.35 -2.42
C VAL A 51 11.60 1.04 -1.55
N ALA A 52 12.47 1.82 -2.17
CA ALA A 52 13.55 2.53 -1.48
C ALA A 52 13.01 3.71 -0.65
N ILE A 53 13.82 4.14 0.33
CA ILE A 53 13.55 5.33 1.15
C ILE A 53 13.32 6.55 0.24
N GLY A 54 12.30 7.35 0.55
CA GLY A 54 11.86 8.50 -0.24
C GLY A 54 10.93 8.15 -1.40
N GLY A 55 10.79 6.87 -1.75
CA GLY A 55 9.85 6.41 -2.78
C GLY A 55 8.42 6.35 -2.27
N LYS A 56 7.45 6.64 -3.15
CA LYS A 56 6.04 6.39 -2.87
C LYS A 56 5.70 4.93 -3.11
N ALA A 57 4.93 4.34 -2.20
CA ALA A 57 4.48 2.96 -2.27
C ALA A 57 2.98 2.85 -2.03
N PHE A 58 2.36 1.86 -2.69
CA PHE A 58 1.03 1.40 -2.34
C PHE A 58 1.13 0.43 -1.16
N VAL A 59 0.39 0.73 -0.09
CA VAL A 59 0.21 -0.17 1.05
C VAL A 59 -1.19 -0.77 0.96
N VAL A 60 -1.28 -2.09 0.96
CA VAL A 60 -2.54 -2.86 0.98
C VAL A 60 -2.49 -3.77 2.19
N ASP A 61 -3.45 -3.63 3.12
CA ASP A 61 -3.53 -4.44 4.34
C ASP A 61 -2.23 -4.50 5.17
N GLY A 62 -1.48 -3.39 5.18
CA GLY A 62 -0.20 -3.29 5.88
C GLY A 62 0.97 -3.99 5.18
N GLN A 63 0.84 -4.30 3.89
CA GLN A 63 1.92 -4.82 3.03
C GLN A 63 2.21 -3.84 1.89
N LEU A 64 3.49 -3.67 1.55
CA LEU A 64 3.89 -2.98 0.32
C LEU A 64 3.44 -3.82 -0.89
N ALA A 65 2.47 -3.30 -1.63
CA ALA A 65 1.98 -3.88 -2.87
C ALA A 65 2.85 -3.49 -4.09
N GLY A 66 3.64 -2.41 -3.98
CA GLY A 66 4.57 -1.96 -5.02
C GLY A 66 4.78 -0.45 -5.05
N PRO A 67 5.66 0.05 -5.94
CA PRO A 67 5.89 1.47 -6.11
C PRO A 67 4.65 2.18 -6.67
N ALA A 68 4.36 3.36 -6.14
CA ALA A 68 3.32 4.23 -6.67
C ALA A 68 3.92 5.18 -7.71
N PRO A 69 3.28 5.39 -8.87
CA PRO A 69 3.72 6.37 -9.86
C PRO A 69 3.69 7.79 -9.30
N GLU A 70 4.63 8.62 -9.74
CA GLU A 70 4.55 10.06 -9.52
C GLU A 70 3.50 10.66 -10.45
N LEU A 71 2.41 11.17 -9.85
CA LEU A 71 1.37 11.90 -10.57
C LEU A 71 1.72 13.40 -10.53
N PRO A 72 1.68 14.12 -11.67
CA PRO A 72 1.87 15.56 -11.67
C PRO A 72 0.76 16.21 -10.85
N GLN A 73 1.16 17.00 -9.86
CA GLN A 73 0.25 17.79 -9.03
C GLN A 73 0.20 19.21 -9.57
N TYR A 74 -1.00 19.70 -9.85
CA TYR A 74 -1.26 21.08 -10.25
C TYR A 74 -2.03 21.76 -9.12
N ASP A 75 -1.40 22.73 -8.46
CA ASP A 75 -2.08 23.63 -7.54
C ASP A 75 -2.62 24.81 -8.36
N ILE A 76 -3.94 25.01 -8.36
CA ILE A 76 -4.61 26.12 -9.04
C ILE A 76 -5.06 27.10 -7.96
N GLU A 77 -4.51 28.30 -7.98
CA GLU A 77 -4.92 29.41 -7.13
C GLU A 77 -6.13 30.11 -7.76
N VAL A 78 -7.17 30.40 -6.96
CA VAL A 78 -8.41 31.07 -7.39
C VAL A 78 -8.41 32.53 -6.98
#